data_AF-A0A0W0F350-F1
#
_entry.id   AF-A0A0W0F350-F1
#
_cell.length_a   1.000
_cell.length_b   1.000
_cell.length_c   1.000
_cell.angle_alpha   90.00
_cell.angle_beta   90.00
_cell.angle_gamma   90.00
#
_symmetry.space_group_name_H-M   'P 1'
#
loop_
_entity.id
_entity.type
_entity.pdbx_description
1 polymer ?
#
loop_
_entity_poly.entity_id
_entity_poly.type
_entity_poly.pdbx_seq_one_letter_code
_entity_poly.pdbx_strand_id
1 'polypeptide(L)'
;MTVISGKNAILATNAGIGFDIFDFGAQNVNASRNSAITIDGQTATWSNFSPKTGNFSLTDIGTAKVTEVSVNIIFRLIGSPLQYDQGAGMWDYR
;
A
#
# COMPACT_ATOMS: atom_id res chain seq x y z
N MET A 1 2.52 7.95 -3.53
CA MET A 1 1.05 7.99 -3.37
C MET A 1 0.40 7.34 -4.58
N THR A 2 -0.71 6.64 -4.37
CA THR A 2 -1.47 5.95 -5.42
C THR A 2 -2.95 6.05 -5.11
N VAL A 3 -3.77 6.33 -6.13
CA VAL A 3 -5.24 6.38 -5.99
C VAL A 3 -5.80 4.98 -5.78
N ILE A 4 -6.75 4.83 -4.86
CA ILE A 4 -7.50 3.57 -4.68
C ILE A 4 -8.68 3.60 -5.65
N SER A 5 -8.63 2.77 -6.70
CA SER A 5 -9.64 2.78 -7.76
C SER A 5 -11.05 2.51 -7.22
N GLY A 6 -12.04 3.25 -7.74
CA GLY A 6 -13.44 3.15 -7.32
C GLY A 6 -13.74 3.72 -5.93
N LYS A 7 -12.77 4.42 -5.31
CA LYS A 7 -12.91 5.10 -4.02
C LYS A 7 -12.43 6.55 -4.13
N ASN A 8 -12.98 7.43 -3.30
CA ASN A 8 -12.41 8.77 -3.10
C ASN A 8 -11.31 8.70 -2.04
N ALA A 9 -10.27 7.90 -2.31
CA ALA A 9 -9.23 7.59 -1.33
C ALA A 9 -7.87 7.40 -1.99
N ILE A 10 -6.80 7.66 -1.23
CA ILE A 10 -5.42 7.44 -1.65
C ILE A 10 -4.67 6.57 -0.64
N LEU A 11 -3.71 5.81 -1.14
CA LEU A 11 -2.61 5.25 -0.36
C LEU A 11 -1.41 6.18 -0.49
N ALA A 12 -0.93 6.71 0.62
CA ALA A 12 0.23 7.60 0.69
C ALA A 12 1.37 6.91 1.43
N THR A 13 2.50 6.72 0.76
CA THR A 13 3.68 6.15 1.41
C THR A 13 4.23 7.12 2.46
N ASN A 14 4.66 6.57 3.59
CA ASN A 14 5.17 7.31 4.73
C ASN A 14 6.56 6.76 5.10
N ALA A 15 7.59 7.52 4.75
CA ALA A 15 8.98 7.19 4.98
C ALA A 15 9.24 6.98 6.48
N GLY A 16 9.54 5.74 6.88
CA GLY A 16 9.84 5.36 8.27
C GLY A 16 8.70 4.65 9.01
N ILE A 17 7.49 4.60 8.44
CA ILE A 17 6.38 3.81 9.02
C ILE A 17 5.93 2.73 8.06
N GLY A 18 5.64 3.07 6.81
CA GLY A 18 4.83 2.22 5.94
C GLY A 18 4.02 3.06 4.97
N PHE A 19 2.71 3.07 5.18
CA PHE A 19 1.81 3.94 4.44
C PHE A 19 0.59 4.34 5.25
N ASP A 20 0.02 5.46 4.85
CA ASP A 20 -1.26 5.97 5.30
C ASP A 20 -2.31 5.71 4.20
N ILE A 21 -3.54 5.44 4.62
CA ILE A 21 -4.70 5.54 3.76
C ILE A 21 -5.51 6.76 4.20
N PHE A 22 -5.82 7.62 3.23
CA PHE A 22 -6.70 8.76 3.43
C PHE A 22 -7.99 8.55 2.64
N ASP A 23 -9.11 8.46 3.36
CA ASP A 23 -10.46 8.37 2.80
C ASP A 23 -11.15 9.73 2.85
N PHE A 24 -11.33 10.33 1.67
CA PHE A 24 -12.02 11.61 1.46
C PHE A 24 -13.49 11.43 1.06
N GLY A 25 -13.96 10.18 0.93
CA GLY A 25 -15.34 9.86 0.56
C GLY A 25 -16.32 9.78 1.73
N ALA A 26 -15.81 9.75 2.96
CA ALA A 26 -16.64 9.68 4.14
C ALA A 26 -17.42 10.98 4.37
N GLN A 27 -18.75 10.89 4.38
CA GLN A 27 -19.63 12.05 4.56
C GLN A 27 -19.72 12.55 6.02
N ASN A 28 -19.22 11.77 6.97
CA ASN A 28 -19.13 12.15 8.38
C ASN A 28 -17.76 11.76 8.94
N VAL A 29 -17.21 12.56 9.85
CA VAL A 29 -15.87 12.35 10.43
C VAL A 29 -15.76 10.99 11.13
N ASN A 30 -16.84 10.55 11.78
CA ASN A 30 -16.94 9.22 12.42
C ASN A 30 -16.96 8.05 11.41
N ALA A 31 -17.17 8.33 10.13
CA ALA A 31 -17.14 7.36 9.04
C ALA A 31 -15.85 7.43 8.22
N SER A 32 -14.95 8.39 8.48
CA SER A 32 -13.64 8.46 7.82
C SER A 32 -12.79 7.29 8.31
N ARG A 33 -12.21 6.56 7.36
CA ARG A 33 -11.51 5.30 7.59
C ARG A 33 -10.02 5.45 7.31
N ASN A 34 -9.42 6.51 7.86
CA ASN A 34 -8.00 6.71 7.75
C ASN A 34 -7.25 5.67 8.59
N SER A 35 -6.15 5.16 8.06
CA SER A 35 -5.33 4.15 8.75
C SER A 35 -3.86 4.36 8.46
N ALA A 36 -3.03 4.32 9.50
CA ALA A 36 -1.59 4.16 9.36
C ALA A 36 -1.26 2.67 9.47
N ILE A 37 -0.53 2.15 8.49
CA ILE A 37 -0.12 0.74 8.43
C ILE A 37 1.40 0.69 8.45
N THR A 38 1.94 0.04 9.48
CA THR A 38 3.38 -0.14 9.65
C THR A 38 3.89 -1.28 8.78
N ILE A 39 4.99 -1.04 8.07
CA ILE A 39 5.79 -2.04 7.37
C ILE A 39 7.21 -1.93 7.92
N ASP A 40 7.65 -3.00 8.57
CA ASP A 40 8.98 -3.04 9.18
C ASP A 40 10.09 -2.82 8.13
N GLY A 41 11.06 -1.99 8.50
CA GLY A 41 12.23 -1.71 7.68
C GLY A 41 12.00 -0.76 6.52
N GLN A 42 10.82 -0.14 6.36
CA GLN A 42 10.64 0.90 5.34
C GLN A 42 11.39 2.19 5.66
N THR A 43 12.02 2.77 4.65
CA THR A 43 12.88 3.95 4.72
C THR A 43 12.49 5.02 3.70
N ALA A 44 12.29 4.66 2.43
CA ALA A 44 11.94 5.60 1.36
C ALA A 44 11.21 4.87 0.24
N THR A 45 9.90 5.10 0.15
CA THR A 45 9.03 4.17 -0.55
C THR A 45 8.15 4.87 -1.59
N TRP A 46 8.07 4.31 -2.79
CA TRP A 46 7.05 4.64 -3.78
C TRP A 46 5.99 3.56 -3.83
N SER A 47 4.77 3.96 -4.21
CA SER A 47 3.64 3.05 -4.34
C SER A 47 3.16 2.97 -5.78
N ASN A 48 2.75 1.77 -6.20
CA ASN A 48 2.03 1.51 -7.44
C ASN A 48 0.85 0.56 -7.18
N PHE A 49 -0.17 0.58 -8.04
CA PHE A 49 -1.28 -0.38 -8.00
C PHE A 49 -1.23 -1.29 -9.22
N SER A 50 -1.43 -2.59 -9.01
CA SER A 50 -1.54 -3.58 -10.07
C SER A 50 -3.00 -4.00 -10.25
N PRO A 51 -3.65 -3.66 -11.39
CA PRO A 51 -5.00 -4.14 -11.68
C PRO A 51 -5.07 -5.67 -11.85
N LYS A 52 -3.96 -6.33 -12.21
CA LYS A 52 -3.89 -7.79 -12.40
C LYS A 52 -4.06 -8.54 -11.08
N THR A 53 -3.46 -8.02 -10.00
CA THR A 53 -3.47 -8.68 -8.68
C THR A 53 -4.41 -8.01 -7.68
N GLY A 54 -4.79 -6.75 -7.92
CA GLY A 54 -5.51 -5.95 -6.93
C GLY A 54 -4.62 -5.48 -5.77
N ASN A 55 -3.30 -5.64 -5.88
CA ASN A 55 -2.35 -5.27 -4.83
C ASN A 55 -1.72 -3.91 -5.10
N PHE A 56 -1.35 -3.24 -4.00
CA PHE A 56 -0.40 -2.16 -4.03
C PHE A 56 1.00 -2.72 -3.82
N SER A 57 1.95 -2.32 -4.65
CA SER A 57 3.36 -2.56 -4.43
C SER A 57 4.01 -1.31 -3.87
N LEU A 58 4.84 -1.50 -2.84
CA LEU A 58 5.61 -0.49 -2.16
C LEU A 58 7.09 -0.80 -2.41
N THR A 59 7.73 -0.03 -3.29
CA THR A 59 9.15 -0.19 -3.62
C THR A 59 9.96 0.73 -2.73
N ASP A 60 10.75 0.13 -1.85
CA ASP A 60 11.65 0.82 -0.94
C ASP A 60 13.07 0.87 -1.52
N ILE A 61 13.55 2.09 -1.80
CA ILE A 61 14.87 2.29 -2.42
C ILE A 61 15.99 2.07 -1.41
N GLY A 62 15.80 2.48 -0.15
CA GLY A 62 16.85 2.43 0.85
C GLY A 62 17.19 0.99 1.28
N THR A 63 16.23 0.08 1.15
CA THR A 63 16.40 -1.34 1.46
C THR A 63 16.42 -2.26 0.23
N ALA A 64 16.16 -1.72 -0.96
CA ALA A 64 15.99 -2.47 -2.21
C ALA A 64 14.94 -3.61 -2.07
N LYS A 65 13.85 -3.35 -1.35
CA LYS A 65 12.74 -4.30 -1.13
C LYS A 65 11.45 -3.84 -1.78
N VAL A 66 10.66 -4.79 -2.24
CA VAL A 66 9.27 -4.58 -2.65
C VAL A 66 8.37 -5.23 -1.60
N THR A 67 7.37 -4.47 -1.14
CA THR A 67 6.31 -4.98 -0.27
C THR A 67 4.98 -4.92 -1.03
N GLU A 68 4.30 -6.04 -1.20
CA GLU A 68 2.95 -6.08 -1.73
C GLU A 68 1.92 -6.14 -0.60
N VAL A 69 0.87 -5.33 -0.73
CA VAL A 69 -0.25 -5.29 0.21
C VAL A 69 -1.58 -5.27 -0.53
N SER A 70 -2.54 -6.00 0.02
CA SER A 70 -3.94 -5.97 -0.41
C SER A 70 -4.74 -5.20 0.63
N VAL A 71 -5.68 -4.36 0.18
CA VAL A 71 -6.52 -3.55 1.07
C VAL A 71 -7.98 -3.81 0.76
N ASN A 72 -8.80 -4.00 1.80
CA ASN A 72 -10.24 -4.23 1.64
C ASN A 72 -11.05 -2.95 1.47
N ILE A 73 -12.36 -3.12 1.27
CA ILE A 73 -13.31 -2.01 1.06
C ILE A 73 -13.44 -1.04 2.25
N ILE A 74 -12.99 -1.45 3.43
CA ILE A 74 -12.96 -0.61 4.64
C ILE A 74 -11.55 -0.11 4.97
N PHE A 75 -10.63 -0.16 3.99
CA PHE A 75 -9.26 0.33 4.07
C PHE A 75 -8.38 -0.35 5.12
N ARG A 76 -8.57 -1.66 5.31
CA ARG A 76 -7.68 -2.50 6.15
C ARG A 76 -6.93 -3.51 5.29
N LEU A 77 -5.76 -3.94 5.77
CA LEU A 77 -5.01 -5.03 5.15
C LEU A 77 -5.87 -6.30 5.03
N ILE A 78 -5.75 -6.96 3.89
CA ILE A 78 -6.21 -8.33 3.69
C ILE A 78 -4.97 -9.22 3.81
N GLY A 79 -4.92 -10.04 4.85
CA GLY A 79 -3.76 -10.88 5.12
C GLY A 79 -2.52 -10.08 5.56
N SER A 80 -1.37 -10.73 5.47
CA SER A 80 -0.07 -10.17 5.84
C SER A 80 0.64 -9.57 4.60
N PRO A 81 1.38 -8.45 4.75
CA PRO A 81 2.22 -7.93 3.68
C PRO A 81 3.23 -8.98 3.19
N LEU A 82 3.44 -9.05 1.88
CA LEU A 82 4.46 -9.91 1.27
C LEU A 82 5.67 -9.06 0.91
N GLN A 83 6.83 -9.33 1.51
CA GLN A 83 8.05 -8.56 1.27
C GLN A 83 9.14 -9.42 0.63
N TYR A 84 9.80 -8.90 -0.39
CA TYR A 84 10.86 -9.59 -1.13
C TYR A 84 11.87 -8.59 -1.73
N ASP A 85 13.05 -9.07 -2.12
CA ASP A 85 14.08 -8.23 -2.70
C ASP A 85 13.70 -7.75 -4.11
N GLN A 86 14.01 -6.49 -4.42
CA GLN A 86 13.70 -5.90 -5.72
C GLN A 86 14.40 -6.70 -6.84
N GLY A 87 13.60 -7.18 -7.80
CA GLY A 87 14.08 -8.05 -8.89
C GLY A 87 13.80 -9.54 -8.69
N ALA A 88 13.53 -10.00 -7.47
CA ALA A 88 13.12 -11.39 -7.22
C ALA A 88 11.69 -11.68 -7.73
N GLY A 89 10.79 -10.68 -7.67
CA GLY A 89 9.40 -10.82 -8.12
C GLY A 89 9.18 -10.76 -9.64
N MET A 90 10.23 -10.66 -10.46
CA MET A 90 10.10 -10.57 -11.92
C MET A 90 9.81 -11.92 -12.60
N TRP A 91 9.90 -13.03 -11.87
CA TRP A 91 9.78 -14.39 -12.44
C TRP A 91 8.43 -15.08 -12.20
N ASP A 92 7.60 -14.61 -11.27
CA ASP A 92 6.36 -15.31 -10.86
C ASP A 92 5.06 -14.77 -11.50
N TYR A 93 5.16 -13.80 -12.40
CA TYR A 93 3.99 -13.17 -13.04
C TYR A 93 3.73 -13.58 -14.50
N ARG A 94 4.10 -14.81 -14.91
CA ARG A 94 3.59 -15.40 -16.16
C ARG A 94 2.25 -16.09 -15.94
#